data_AF-A0A1X0YGR4-F1
#
_entry.id   AF-A0A1X0YGR4-F1
#
_cell.length_a   1.000
_cell.length_b   1.000
_cell.length_c   1.000
_cell.angle_alpha   90.00
_cell.angle_beta   90.00
_cell.angle_gamma   90.00
#
_symmetry.space_group_name_H-M   'P 1'
#
loop_
_entity.id
_entity.type
_entity.pdbx_description
1 polymer ?
#
loop_
_entity_poly.entity_id
_entity_poly.type
_entity_poly.pdbx_seq_one_letter_code
_entity_poly.pdbx_strand_id
1 'polypeptide(L)'
;MSTKRGVTLAAVVGAAAFLFAPAVSADPGSPSYGQGKQAIDEQVQQHHVQLDPATDLTQYCQQVLMGDLKSGKIARVDSGPDFIAGCQDEGHSLLASR
;
A
#
# COMPACT_ATOMS: atom_id res chain seq x y z
N MET A 1 18.93 48.64 15.25
CA MET A 1 18.24 48.36 13.97
C MET A 1 18.49 46.91 13.58
N SER A 2 17.39 46.15 13.47
CA SER A 2 17.18 44.87 12.77
C SER A 2 18.14 43.69 12.97
N THR A 3 17.82 42.90 14.00
CA THR A 3 17.85 41.43 13.99
C THR A 3 17.09 40.87 12.79
N LYS A 4 17.66 39.94 12.02
CA LYS A 4 16.94 38.96 11.17
C LYS A 4 17.90 37.96 10.56
N ARG A 5 17.64 36.67 10.84
CA ARG A 5 17.87 35.44 10.06
C ARG A 5 17.92 34.32 11.11
N GLY A 6 17.03 33.35 11.12
CA GLY A 6 16.07 32.87 10.16
C GLY A 6 15.74 31.47 10.65
N VAL A 7 14.45 31.20 10.77
CA VAL A 7 13.84 30.09 11.50
C VAL A 7 14.40 28.72 11.08
N THR A 8 14.73 27.92 12.10
CA THR A 8 15.10 26.50 12.04
C THR A 8 14.05 25.68 11.28
N LEU A 9 14.43 25.13 10.12
CA LEU A 9 13.66 24.08 9.45
C LEU A 9 13.87 22.77 10.21
N ALA A 10 12.98 22.51 11.16
CA ALA A 10 12.85 21.20 11.79
C ALA A 10 12.28 20.21 10.77
N ALA A 11 13.15 19.54 10.02
CA ALA A 11 12.80 18.38 9.22
C ALA A 11 12.65 17.17 10.16
N VAL A 12 11.48 17.04 10.79
CA VAL A 12 11.10 15.80 11.48
C VAL A 12 10.66 14.83 10.40
N VAL A 13 11.63 14.12 9.80
CA VAL A 13 11.34 12.92 9.03
C VAL A 13 10.96 11.87 10.06
N GLY A 14 9.66 11.76 10.33
CA GLY A 14 9.10 10.64 11.07
C GLY A 14 9.39 9.38 10.28
N ALA A 15 10.49 8.70 10.63
CA ALA A 15 10.72 7.33 10.22
C ALA A 15 9.60 6.50 10.85
N ALA A 16 8.54 6.24 10.08
CA ALA A 16 7.61 5.18 10.38
C ALA A 16 8.42 3.88 10.31
N ALA A 17 8.95 3.46 11.46
CA ALA A 17 9.49 2.14 11.65
C ALA A 17 8.32 1.16 11.51
N PHE A 18 8.08 0.70 10.28
CA PHE A 18 7.21 -0.43 10.03
C PHE A 18 7.94 -1.65 10.56
N LEU A 19 7.62 -1.97 11.82
CA LEU A 19 7.89 -3.27 12.39
C LEU A 19 7.33 -4.29 11.40
N PHE A 20 8.23 -5.07 10.79
CA PHE A 20 7.87 -6.29 10.08
C PHE A 20 7.16 -7.20 11.09
N ALA A 21 5.86 -7.05 11.20
CA ALA A 21 5.04 -8.03 11.88
C ALA A 21 5.24 -9.34 11.10
N PRO A 22 5.53 -10.46 11.79
CA PRO A 22 5.49 -11.77 11.13
C PRO A 22 4.13 -11.85 10.44
N ALA A 23 4.05 -12.44 9.25
CA ALA A 23 2.81 -12.67 8.54
C ALA A 23 1.79 -13.31 9.51
N VAL A 24 1.01 -12.46 10.18
CA VAL A 24 -0.21 -12.84 10.86
C VAL A 24 -0.99 -13.44 9.73
N SER A 25 -1.27 -14.74 9.86
CA SER A 25 -2.01 -15.52 8.87
C SER A 25 -3.16 -14.63 8.38
N ALA A 26 -3.01 -14.11 7.17
CA ALA A 26 -4.02 -13.22 6.63
C ALA A 26 -5.30 -14.02 6.53
N ASP A 27 -6.42 -13.41 6.91
CA ASP A 27 -7.72 -14.06 6.80
C ASP A 27 -8.24 -13.84 5.37
N PRO A 28 -8.22 -14.87 4.50
CA PRO A 28 -8.68 -14.73 3.11
C PRO A 28 -10.20 -14.50 3.02
N GLY A 29 -10.94 -14.72 4.11
CA GLY A 29 -12.37 -14.44 4.20
C GLY A 29 -12.69 -13.00 4.60
N SER A 30 -11.69 -12.21 4.99
CA SER A 30 -11.90 -10.85 5.46
C SER A 30 -12.26 -9.90 4.31
N PRO A 31 -13.10 -8.87 4.58
CA PRO A 31 -13.43 -7.86 3.57
C PRO A 31 -12.19 -7.09 3.10
N SER A 32 -11.21 -6.88 3.98
CA SER A 32 -9.97 -6.17 3.65
C SER A 32 -9.13 -6.96 2.64
N TYR A 33 -9.08 -8.29 2.74
CA TYR A 33 -8.40 -9.14 1.76
C TYR A 33 -9.00 -9.00 0.36
N GLY A 34 -10.34 -9.05 0.26
CA GLY A 34 -11.04 -8.82 -1.01
C GLY A 34 -10.80 -7.41 -1.59
N GLN A 35 -10.79 -6.38 -0.73
CA GLN A 35 -10.43 -5.02 -1.14
C GLN A 35 -9.00 -4.94 -1.70
N GLY A 36 -8.05 -5.68 -1.09
CA GLY A 36 -6.68 -5.78 -1.58
C GLY A 36 -6.59 -6.35 -2.98
N LYS A 37 -7.28 -7.48 -3.24
CA LYS A 37 -7.36 -8.09 -4.58
C LYS A 37 -7.91 -7.11 -5.61
N GLN A 38 -9.05 -6.49 -5.30
CA GLN A 38 -9.69 -5.53 -6.21
C GLN A 38 -8.77 -4.33 -6.49
N ALA A 39 -8.07 -3.83 -5.48
CA ALA A 39 -7.26 -2.63 -5.62
C ALA A 39 -6.12 -2.80 -6.63
N ILE A 40 -5.39 -3.93 -6.59
CA ILE A 40 -4.33 -4.20 -7.57
C ILE A 40 -4.88 -4.56 -8.95
N ASP A 41 -6.01 -5.27 -9.00
CA ASP A 41 -6.69 -5.57 -10.25
C ASP A 41 -7.08 -4.27 -10.98
N GLU A 42 -7.65 -3.29 -10.27
CA GLU A 42 -7.93 -1.97 -10.82
C GLU A 42 -6.66 -1.25 -11.31
N GLN A 43 -5.53 -1.35 -10.59
CA GLN A 43 -4.28 -0.76 -11.06
C GLN A 43 -3.84 -1.35 -12.41
N VAL A 44 -3.95 -2.66 -12.59
CA VAL A 44 -3.54 -3.33 -13.83
C VAL A 44 -4.56 -3.12 -14.94
N GLN A 45 -5.85 -3.30 -14.65
CA GLN A 45 -6.90 -3.25 -15.66
C GLN A 45 -7.30 -1.82 -16.06
N GLN A 46 -7.48 -0.92 -15.08
CA GLN A 46 -7.99 0.43 -15.33
C GLN A 46 -6.87 1.46 -15.48
N HIS A 47 -5.79 1.34 -14.72
CA HIS A 47 -4.65 2.26 -14.78
C HIS A 47 -3.51 1.75 -15.66
N HIS A 48 -3.68 0.57 -16.27
CA HIS A 48 -2.70 -0.05 -17.17
C HIS A 48 -1.29 -0.17 -16.55
N VAL A 49 -1.23 -0.34 -15.22
CA VAL A 49 0.03 -0.56 -14.52
C VAL A 49 0.58 -1.92 -14.95
N GLN A 50 1.81 -1.92 -15.43
CA GLN A 50 2.53 -3.15 -15.75
C GLN A 50 3.28 -3.61 -14.51
N LEU A 51 2.75 -4.62 -13.82
CA LEU A 51 3.49 -5.32 -12.76
C LEU A 51 4.66 -6.06 -13.40
N ASP A 52 5.86 -5.91 -12.83
CA ASP A 52 7.07 -6.65 -13.21
C ASP A 52 7.38 -7.71 -12.14
N PRO A 53 7.90 -8.91 -12.47
CA PRO A 53 8.26 -9.91 -11.46
C PRO A 53 9.33 -9.45 -10.45
N ALA A 54 10.13 -8.43 -10.76
CA ALA A 54 11.03 -7.78 -9.83
C ALA A 54 10.35 -6.69 -8.97
N THR A 55 9.06 -6.45 -9.16
CA THR A 55 8.27 -5.52 -8.32
C THR A 55 8.15 -6.10 -6.92
N ASP A 56 8.56 -5.33 -5.93
CA ASP A 56 8.26 -5.63 -4.53
C ASP A 56 6.75 -5.44 -4.28
N LEU A 57 5.99 -6.53 -4.39
CA LEU A 57 4.54 -6.49 -4.21
C LEU A 57 4.13 -6.08 -2.79
N THR A 58 4.97 -6.33 -1.76
CA THR A 58 4.68 -5.86 -0.41
C THR A 58 4.69 -4.32 -0.37
N GLN A 59 5.76 -3.70 -0.87
CA GLN A 59 5.85 -2.23 -0.93
C GLN A 59 4.80 -1.63 -1.84
N TYR A 60 4.59 -2.22 -3.02
CA TYR A 60 3.61 -1.75 -3.98
C TYR A 60 2.19 -1.76 -3.40
N CYS A 61 1.78 -2.88 -2.79
CA CYS A 61 0.45 -3.00 -2.18
C CYS A 61 0.25 -2.02 -1.02
N GLN A 62 1.30 -1.67 -0.27
CA GLN A 62 1.24 -0.61 0.74
C GLN A 62 0.97 0.75 0.11
N GLN A 63 1.62 1.07 -1.01
CA GLN A 63 1.38 2.31 -1.74
C GLN A 63 -0.04 2.38 -2.30
N VAL A 64 -0.55 1.26 -2.84
CA VAL A 64 -1.93 1.16 -3.34
C VAL A 64 -2.92 1.41 -2.20
N LEU A 65 -2.75 0.73 -1.06
CA LEU A 65 -3.61 0.94 0.12
C LEU A 65 -3.63 2.41 0.55
N MET A 66 -2.45 3.04 0.67
CA MET A 66 -2.35 4.44 1.07
C MET A 66 -2.94 5.38 0.03
N GLY A 67 -2.78 5.08 -1.26
CA GLY A 67 -3.38 5.83 -2.37
C GLY A 67 -4.91 5.78 -2.33
N ASP A 68 -5.46 4.60 -2.05
CA ASP A 68 -6.90 4.37 -1.98
C ASP A 68 -7.55 5.03 -0.76
N LEU A 69 -6.87 4.99 0.39
CA LEU A 69 -7.29 5.73 1.58
C LEU A 69 -7.22 7.25 1.36
N LYS A 70 -6.14 7.73 0.74
CA LYS A 70 -5.93 9.17 0.50
C LYS A 70 -6.90 9.74 -0.54
N SER A 71 -7.23 8.97 -1.57
CA SER A 71 -8.20 9.36 -2.59
C SER A 71 -9.66 9.29 -2.10
N GLY A 72 -9.90 8.62 -0.98
CA GLY A 72 -11.24 8.33 -0.47
C GLY A 72 -11.95 7.22 -1.24
N LYS A 73 -11.25 6.50 -2.12
CA LYS A 73 -11.80 5.30 -2.80
C LYS A 73 -12.20 4.24 -1.79
N ILE A 74 -11.37 4.09 -0.75
CA ILE A 74 -11.67 3.24 0.40
C ILE A 74 -11.68 4.13 1.64
N ALA A 75 -12.77 4.14 2.39
CA ALA A 75 -12.89 4.97 3.59
C ALA A 75 -12.00 4.46 4.74
N ARG A 76 -11.89 3.14 4.88
CA ARG A 76 -11.04 2.44 5.84
C ARG A 76 -10.92 0.97 5.44
N VAL A 77 -9.82 0.34 5.82
CA VAL A 77 -9.69 -1.12 5.87
C VAL A 77 -9.85 -1.58 7.31
N ASP A 78 -10.51 -2.72 7.51
CA ASP A 78 -10.67 -3.30 8.85
C ASP A 78 -9.35 -3.91 9.33
N SER A 79 -8.54 -4.40 8.39
CA SER A 79 -7.22 -4.96 8.61
C SER A 79 -6.28 -4.62 7.46
N GLY A 80 -5.27 -3.80 7.75
CA GLY A 80 -4.17 -3.51 6.82
C GLY A 80 -3.42 -4.76 6.35
N PRO A 81 -2.97 -5.70 7.23
CA PRO A 81 -2.23 -6.86 6.76
C PRO A 81 -3.06 -7.77 5.85
N ASP A 82 -4.37 -7.92 6.08
CA ASP A 82 -5.23 -8.71 5.21
C ASP A 82 -5.36 -8.09 3.82
N PHE A 83 -5.52 -6.77 3.75
CA PHE A 83 -5.50 -6.05 2.47
C PHE A 83 -4.20 -6.29 1.71
N ILE A 84 -3.07 -6.16 2.40
CA ILE A 84 -1.75 -6.33 1.78
C ILE A 84 -1.53 -7.77 1.32
N ALA A 85 -2.06 -8.76 2.03
CA ALA A 85 -2.01 -10.16 1.62
C ALA A 85 -2.87 -10.44 0.39
N GLY A 86 -4.11 -9.92 0.35
CA GLY A 86 -4.99 -10.08 -0.81
C GLY A 86 -4.44 -9.41 -2.05
N CYS A 87 -3.90 -8.19 -1.90
CA CYS A 87 -3.22 -7.48 -2.98
C CYS A 87 -2.00 -8.25 -3.52
N GLN A 88 -1.18 -8.84 -2.64
CA GLN A 88 -0.02 -9.63 -3.09
C GLN A 88 -0.43 -10.91 -3.80
N ASP A 89 -1.41 -11.64 -3.28
CA ASP A 89 -1.92 -12.88 -3.90
C ASP A 89 -2.42 -12.61 -5.32
N GLU A 90 -3.22 -11.56 -5.50
CA GLU A 90 -3.69 -11.15 -6.81
C GLU A 90 -2.55 -10.65 -7.70
N GLY A 91 -1.62 -9.86 -7.17
CA GLY A 91 -0.44 -9.41 -7.91
C GLY A 91 0.40 -10.57 -8.44
N HIS A 92 0.60 -11.61 -7.64
CA HIS A 92 1.30 -12.83 -8.06
C HIS A 92 0.51 -13.60 -9.14
N SER A 93 -0.81 -13.70 -8.99
CA SER A 93 -1.70 -14.30 -9.99
C SER A 93 -1.63 -13.57 -11.35
N LEU A 94 -1.63 -12.23 -11.32
CA LEU A 94 -1.53 -11.38 -12.51
C LEU A 94 -0.15 -11.49 -13.17
N LEU A 95 0.92 -11.62 -12.38
CA LEU A 95 2.27 -11.88 -12.89
C LEU A 95 2.40 -13.27 -13.52
N ALA A 96 1.74 -14.28 -12.94
CA ALA A 96 1.76 -15.66 -13.45
C ALA A 96 0.88 -15.85 -14.70
N SER A 97 -0.13 -14.99 -14.90
CA SER A 97 -1.04 -15.04 -16.04
C SER A 97 -0.52 -14.32 -17.30
N ARG A 98 0.68 -13.73 -17.23
CA ARG A 98 1.34 -13.04 -18.34
C ARG A 98 2.35 -13.95 -19.04
#